data_AF-A0A5C1QHY6-F1
#
_entry.id   AF-A0A5C1QHY6-F1
#
_cell.length_a   1.000
_cell.length_b   1.000
_cell.length_c   1.000
_cell.angle_alpha   90.00
_cell.angle_beta   90.00
_cell.angle_gamma   90.00
#
_symmetry.space_group_name_H-M   'P 1'
#
loop_
_entity.id
_entity.type
_entity.pdbx_description
1 polymer ?
#
loop_
_entity_poly.entity_id
_entity_poly.type
_entity_poly.pdbx_seq_one_letter_code
_entity_poly.pdbx_strand_id
1 'polypeptide(L)'
;MISNKTMEHLEKIASKNSCELNQECVELIVKGFVEKLECFDNLVKDNSLEEIKYFNKDDPSGVLVITYSGSLLSIGPLKNGVRKSRYASIGIRRDVPKIATDDFSTLLSDISMDKSIHFKSGPINKTSCIYKLARVQNNLDLEKQETILSGATMVLVKEFIKVNNEY
;
A
#
# COMPACT_ATOMS: atom_id res chain seq x y z
N MET A 1 -18.81 -3.81 -5.93
CA MET A 1 -18.28 -3.84 -7.32
C MET A 1 -17.01 -3.02 -7.37
N ILE A 2 -15.97 -3.57 -7.98
CA ILE A 2 -14.73 -2.84 -8.26
C ILE A 2 -15.01 -1.80 -9.36
N SER A 3 -14.43 -0.59 -9.26
CA SER A 3 -14.68 0.46 -10.25
C SER A 3 -14.00 0.16 -11.60
N ASN A 4 -14.54 0.67 -12.71
CA ASN A 4 -13.97 0.50 -14.06
C ASN A 4 -12.49 0.91 -14.12
N LYS A 5 -12.14 2.02 -13.46
CA LYS A 5 -10.75 2.50 -13.37
C LYS A 5 -9.81 1.49 -12.69
N THR A 6 -10.32 0.78 -11.68
CA THR A 6 -9.58 -0.27 -10.99
C THR A 6 -9.38 -1.48 -11.89
N MET A 7 -10.42 -1.90 -12.62
CA MET A 7 -10.33 -2.96 -13.62
C MET A 7 -9.29 -2.63 -14.69
N GLU A 8 -9.31 -1.42 -15.26
CA GLU A 8 -8.32 -0.97 -16.25
C GLU A 8 -6.88 -1.04 -15.71
N HIS A 9 -6.66 -0.73 -14.43
CA HIS A 9 -5.34 -0.84 -13.81
C HIS A 9 -4.93 -2.31 -13.59
N LEU A 10 -5.86 -3.16 -13.16
CA LEU A 10 -5.60 -4.59 -12.97
C LEU A 10 -5.29 -5.28 -14.31
N GLU A 11 -6.01 -4.96 -15.39
CA GLU A 11 -5.75 -5.45 -16.75
C GLU A 11 -4.38 -5.01 -17.27
N LYS A 12 -4.01 -3.74 -17.06
CA LYS A 12 -2.67 -3.20 -17.40
C LYS A 12 -1.54 -3.89 -16.62
N ILE A 13 -1.84 -4.40 -15.43
CA ILE A 13 -0.89 -5.14 -14.61
C ILE A 13 -0.80 -6.59 -15.10
N ALA A 14 -1.92 -7.24 -15.40
CA ALA A 14 -1.97 -8.59 -15.95
C ALA A 14 -1.15 -8.69 -17.25
N SER A 15 -1.35 -7.73 -18.16
CA SER A 15 -0.70 -7.68 -19.47
C SER A 15 0.82 -7.56 -19.42
N LYS A 16 1.37 -6.92 -18.38
CA LYS A 16 2.82 -6.76 -18.21
C LYS A 16 3.53 -7.98 -17.65
N ASN A 17 2.80 -8.93 -17.06
CA ASN A 17 3.39 -10.00 -16.26
C ASN A 17 3.37 -11.38 -16.92
N SER A 18 3.31 -11.41 -18.26
CA SER A 18 3.56 -12.61 -19.08
C SER A 18 2.53 -13.74 -18.93
N CYS A 19 1.39 -13.51 -18.26
CA CYS A 19 0.23 -14.34 -18.53
C CYS A 19 -0.26 -14.02 -19.94
N GLU A 20 -0.48 -15.05 -20.75
CA GLU A 20 -1.36 -14.89 -21.90
C GLU A 20 -2.66 -14.26 -21.35
N LEU A 21 -2.98 -13.04 -21.79
CA LEU A 21 -4.15 -12.30 -21.34
C LEU A 21 -5.41 -13.03 -21.78
N ASN A 22 -5.73 -14.12 -21.10
CA ASN A 22 -7.02 -14.76 -21.17
C ASN A 22 -7.87 -14.27 -19.99
N GLN A 23 -9.17 -14.39 -20.16
CA GLN A 23 -10.15 -13.88 -19.20
C GLN A 23 -9.97 -14.51 -17.81
N GLU A 24 -9.55 -15.78 -17.74
CA GLU A 24 -9.31 -16.51 -16.50
C GLU A 24 -8.18 -15.87 -15.66
N CYS A 25 -7.06 -15.49 -16.29
CA CYS A 25 -5.97 -14.82 -15.58
C CYS A 25 -6.39 -13.46 -14.99
N VAL A 26 -7.21 -12.70 -15.71
CA VAL A 26 -7.73 -11.42 -15.22
C VAL A 26 -8.66 -11.65 -14.02
N GLU A 27 -9.53 -12.66 -14.10
CA GLU A 27 -10.44 -13.01 -13.00
C GLU A 27 -9.70 -13.42 -11.73
N LEU A 28 -8.61 -14.19 -11.82
CA LEU A 28 -7.78 -14.56 -10.67
C LEU A 28 -7.10 -13.34 -10.02
N ILE A 29 -6.52 -12.46 -10.84
CA ILE A 29 -5.90 -11.22 -10.35
C ILE A 29 -6.93 -10.33 -9.64
N VAL A 30 -8.14 -10.24 -10.20
CA VAL A 30 -9.25 -9.48 -9.62
C VAL A 30 -9.68 -10.07 -8.28
N LYS A 31 -9.87 -11.39 -8.19
CA LYS A 31 -10.20 -12.08 -6.92
C LYS A 31 -9.15 -11.82 -5.86
N GLY A 32 -7.88 -12.05 -6.19
CA GLY A 32 -6.78 -11.79 -5.26
C GLY A 32 -6.66 -10.31 -4.85
N PHE A 33 -7.00 -9.36 -5.72
CA PHE A 33 -7.06 -7.95 -5.34
C PHE A 33 -8.22 -7.64 -4.38
N VAL A 34 -9.40 -8.19 -4.63
CA VAL A 34 -10.59 -8.00 -3.76
C VAL A 34 -10.30 -8.52 -2.36
N GLU A 35 -9.75 -9.73 -2.24
CA GLU A 35 -9.45 -10.29 -0.92
C GLU A 35 -8.39 -9.50 -0.16
N LYS A 36 -7.33 -9.04 -0.85
CA LYS A 36 -6.34 -8.14 -0.24
C LYS A 36 -6.99 -6.83 0.25
N LEU A 37 -7.94 -6.30 -0.51
CA LEU A 37 -8.66 -5.11 -0.13
C LEU A 37 -9.55 -5.36 1.10
N GLU A 38 -10.22 -6.50 1.17
CA GLU A 38 -11.00 -6.90 2.35
C GLU A 38 -10.10 -7.04 3.59
N CYS A 39 -8.92 -7.67 3.47
CA CYS A 39 -7.93 -7.72 4.54
C CYS A 39 -7.49 -6.31 4.98
N PHE A 40 -7.24 -5.41 4.03
CA PHE A 40 -6.86 -4.02 4.32
C PHE A 40 -7.96 -3.29 5.08
N ASP A 41 -9.21 -3.38 4.61
CA ASP A 41 -10.36 -2.68 5.19
C ASP A 41 -10.70 -3.18 6.59
N ASN A 42 -10.66 -4.49 6.81
CA ASN A 42 -10.83 -5.08 8.14
C ASN A 42 -9.74 -4.57 9.09
N LEU A 43 -8.50 -4.55 8.64
CA LEU A 43 -7.38 -4.11 9.47
C LEU A 43 -7.42 -2.61 9.79
N VAL A 44 -7.83 -1.77 8.83
CA VAL A 44 -8.08 -0.34 9.04
C VAL A 44 -9.12 -0.15 10.14
N LYS A 45 -10.22 -0.90 10.08
CA LYS A 45 -11.28 -0.86 11.08
C LYS A 45 -10.81 -1.35 12.45
N ASP A 46 -10.15 -2.50 12.52
CA ASP A 46 -9.69 -3.11 13.77
C ASP A 46 -8.66 -2.25 14.52
N ASN A 47 -7.86 -1.48 13.78
CA ASN A 47 -6.87 -0.56 14.35
C ASN A 47 -7.38 0.89 14.46
N SER A 48 -8.67 1.13 14.18
CA SER A 48 -9.28 2.48 14.24
C SER A 48 -8.52 3.54 13.43
N LEU A 49 -7.97 3.13 12.28
CA LEU A 49 -7.31 4.03 11.33
C LEU A 49 -8.37 4.84 10.59
N GLU A 50 -8.04 6.09 10.27
CA GLU A 50 -8.92 7.00 9.57
C GLU A 50 -8.71 6.87 8.06
N GLU A 51 -9.72 6.38 7.34
CA GLU A 51 -9.69 6.38 5.88
C GLU A 51 -9.72 7.82 5.33
N ILE A 52 -8.74 8.16 4.52
CA ILE A 52 -8.57 9.51 3.96
C ILE A 52 -8.31 9.45 2.45
N LYS A 53 -8.53 10.56 1.75
CA LYS A 53 -8.27 10.67 0.31
C LYS A 53 -6.96 11.40 -0.03
N TYR A 54 -6.44 12.13 0.95
CA TYR A 54 -5.29 13.01 0.83
C TYR A 54 -4.52 13.04 2.14
N PHE A 55 -3.20 12.94 2.05
CA PHE A 55 -2.27 13.00 3.18
C PHE A 55 -1.18 14.03 2.87
N ASN A 56 -1.10 15.08 3.68
CA ASN A 56 -0.09 16.13 3.55
C ASN A 56 1.29 15.55 3.92
N LYS A 57 2.32 15.82 3.11
CA LYS A 57 3.67 15.30 3.34
C LYS A 57 4.26 15.71 4.69
N ASP A 58 3.81 16.84 5.24
CA ASP A 58 4.21 17.42 6.51
C ASP A 58 3.24 17.06 7.67
N ASP A 59 2.19 16.26 7.43
CA ASP A 59 1.29 15.77 8.50
C ASP A 59 2.09 14.91 9.51
N PRO A 60 2.08 15.20 10.82
CA PRO A 60 2.91 14.47 11.77
C PRO A 60 2.53 12.98 11.91
N SER A 61 1.31 12.59 11.54
CA SER A 61 0.82 11.22 11.66
C SER A 61 1.51 10.25 10.69
N GLY A 62 1.41 8.96 10.98
CA GLY A 62 1.72 7.90 10.03
C GLY A 62 0.53 7.53 9.13
N VAL A 63 0.80 6.86 8.01
CA VAL A 63 -0.21 6.45 7.02
C VAL A 63 0.11 5.07 6.43
N LEU A 64 -0.94 4.28 6.23
CA LEU A 64 -0.94 2.99 5.56
C LEU A 64 -1.61 3.11 4.19
N VAL A 65 -1.04 2.49 3.16
CA VAL A 65 -1.45 2.69 1.77
C VAL A 65 -1.47 1.36 1.03
N ILE A 66 -2.54 1.12 0.27
CA ILE A 66 -2.62 0.05 -0.74
C ILE A 66 -2.71 0.67 -2.14
N THR A 67 -1.95 0.11 -3.07
CA THR A 67 -1.92 0.54 -4.47
C THR A 67 -2.81 -0.32 -5.35
N TYR A 68 -3.13 0.16 -6.54
CA TYR A 68 -3.83 -0.62 -7.57
C TYR A 68 -3.13 -1.92 -7.95
N SER A 69 -1.81 -2.04 -7.70
CA SER A 69 -1.07 -3.28 -7.93
C SER A 69 -1.07 -4.23 -6.75
N GLY A 70 -1.87 -3.98 -5.73
CA GLY A 70 -1.90 -4.79 -4.50
C GLY A 70 -0.59 -4.72 -3.70
N SER A 71 0.24 -3.70 -3.93
CA SER A 71 1.41 -3.44 -3.10
C SER A 71 0.99 -2.62 -1.89
N LEU A 72 1.58 -2.94 -0.74
CA LEU A 72 1.36 -2.28 0.54
C LEU A 72 2.54 -1.34 0.84
N LEU A 73 2.22 -0.17 1.38
CA LEU A 73 3.21 0.78 1.87
C LEU A 73 2.78 1.30 3.23
N SER A 74 3.67 1.25 4.21
CA SER A 74 3.50 1.93 5.50
C SER A 74 4.51 3.06 5.58
N ILE A 75 4.04 4.25 5.94
CA ILE A 75 4.86 5.43 6.14
C ILE A 75 4.64 5.87 7.58
N GLY A 76 5.69 5.82 8.39
CA GLY A 76 5.66 6.18 9.80
C GLY A 76 5.37 7.66 10.06
N PRO A 77 5.17 8.03 11.34
CA PRO A 77 4.98 9.42 11.72
C PRO A 77 6.23 10.26 11.41
N LEU A 78 6.05 11.57 11.28
CA LEU A 78 7.14 12.49 10.97
C LEU A 78 7.99 12.73 12.23
N LYS A 79 9.25 12.32 12.18
CA LYS A 79 10.21 12.51 13.28
C LYS A 79 11.47 13.17 12.72
N ASN A 80 11.80 14.37 13.19
CA ASN A 80 12.97 15.14 12.74
C ASN A 80 13.06 15.30 11.20
N GLY A 81 11.91 15.49 10.54
CA GLY A 81 11.84 15.68 9.09
C GLY A 81 11.95 14.40 8.24
N VAL A 82 12.04 13.22 8.87
CA VAL A 82 12.10 11.92 8.17
C VAL A 82 11.04 10.96 8.69
N ARG A 83 10.83 9.87 7.95
CA ARG A 83 9.86 8.82 8.28
C ARG A 83 10.44 7.44 8.04
N LYS A 84 10.15 6.51 8.94
CA LYS A 84 10.36 5.09 8.68
C LYS A 84 9.32 4.59 7.68
N SER A 85 9.74 4.16 6.50
CA SER A 85 8.83 3.62 5.48
C SER A 85 9.16 2.18 5.13
N ARG A 86 8.11 1.40 4.86
CA ARG A 86 8.21 0.01 4.41
C ARG A 86 7.32 -0.17 3.20
N TYR A 87 7.91 -0.75 2.15
CA TYR A 87 7.22 -1.17 0.94
C TYR A 87 7.18 -2.70 0.88
N ALA A 88 6.04 -3.26 0.50
CA ALA A 88 5.90 -4.67 0.21
C ALA A 88 5.20 -4.88 -1.15
N SER A 89 5.94 -5.42 -2.10
CA SER A 89 5.41 -5.90 -3.38
C SER A 89 5.04 -7.37 -3.24
N ILE A 90 3.74 -7.63 -3.12
CA ILE A 90 3.23 -8.97 -2.90
C ILE A 90 2.50 -9.40 -4.17
N GLY A 91 3.24 -10.03 -5.09
CA GLY A 91 2.68 -10.85 -6.17
C GLY A 91 3.23 -10.53 -7.54
N ILE A 92 2.85 -9.36 -8.07
CA ILE A 92 2.82 -9.21 -9.52
C ILE A 92 4.08 -8.52 -10.06
N ARG A 93 4.66 -7.55 -9.34
CA ARG A 93 5.84 -6.82 -9.81
C ARG A 93 7.13 -7.62 -9.55
N ARG A 94 7.87 -7.94 -10.62
CA ARG A 94 9.22 -8.56 -10.56
C ARG A 94 10.36 -7.54 -10.56
N ASP A 95 10.07 -6.28 -10.88
CA ASP A 95 11.02 -5.18 -11.05
C ASP A 95 11.38 -4.43 -9.75
N VAL A 96 10.80 -4.82 -8.61
CA VAL A 96 11.03 -4.21 -7.30
C VAL A 96 11.27 -5.28 -6.23
N PRO A 97 11.98 -4.95 -5.14
CA PRO A 97 12.13 -5.87 -4.01
C PRO A 97 10.77 -6.33 -3.48
N LYS A 98 10.66 -7.60 -3.08
CA LYS A 98 9.46 -8.13 -2.42
C LYS A 98 9.11 -7.33 -1.17
N ILE A 99 10.12 -6.95 -0.39
CA ILE A 99 10.02 -6.06 0.76
C ILE A 99 11.23 -5.12 0.73
N ALA A 100 11.02 -3.83 1.01
CA ALA A 100 12.06 -2.84 1.19
C ALA A 100 11.71 -1.91 2.35
N THR A 101 12.72 -1.44 3.09
CA THR A 101 12.56 -0.55 4.24
C THR A 101 13.61 0.54 4.22
N ASP A 102 13.23 1.74 4.66
CA ASP A 102 14.15 2.86 4.87
C ASP A 102 13.68 3.65 6.10
N ASP A 103 14.57 3.78 7.10
CA ASP A 103 14.28 4.48 8.36
C ASP A 103 14.32 6.01 8.21
N PHE A 104 14.86 6.53 7.11
CA PHE A 104 15.11 7.95 6.85
C PHE A 104 14.41 8.45 5.57
N SER A 105 13.19 7.98 5.33
CA SER A 105 12.45 8.32 4.12
C SER A 105 11.92 9.76 4.14
N THR A 106 11.86 10.38 2.96
CA THR A 106 11.28 11.70 2.72
C THR A 106 10.41 11.70 1.46
N LEU A 107 9.25 12.34 1.54
CA LEU A 107 8.30 12.44 0.43
C LEU A 107 8.63 13.65 -0.46
N LEU A 108 8.53 13.49 -1.78
CA LEU A 108 8.69 14.60 -2.73
C LEU A 108 7.46 15.52 -2.75
N SER A 109 6.27 14.96 -2.51
CA SER A 109 4.99 15.67 -2.58
C SER A 109 3.97 15.03 -1.65
N ASP A 110 2.83 15.69 -1.50
CA ASP A 110 1.67 15.13 -0.84
C ASP A 110 1.19 13.84 -1.51
N ILE A 111 0.47 13.05 -0.74
CA ILE A 111 -0.06 11.76 -1.15
C ILE A 111 -1.56 11.94 -1.41
N SER A 112 -2.04 11.45 -2.55
CA SER A 112 -3.47 11.43 -2.86
C SER A 112 -3.85 10.15 -3.55
N MET A 113 -5.10 9.71 -3.36
CA MET A 113 -5.69 8.65 -4.17
C MET A 113 -5.44 8.90 -5.67
N ASP A 114 -5.36 7.81 -6.44
CA ASP A 114 -5.17 7.82 -7.89
C ASP A 114 -3.84 8.38 -8.41
N LYS A 115 -2.95 8.82 -7.53
CA LYS A 115 -1.60 9.26 -7.90
C LYS A 115 -0.56 8.31 -7.34
N SER A 116 0.63 8.34 -7.93
CA SER A 116 1.79 7.64 -7.38
C SER A 116 2.41 8.43 -6.23
N ILE A 117 2.98 7.72 -5.25
CA ILE A 117 3.87 8.31 -4.25
C ILE A 117 5.26 8.40 -4.85
N HIS A 118 5.90 9.54 -4.65
CA HIS A 118 7.27 9.80 -5.06
C HIS A 118 8.12 10.07 -3.82
N PHE A 119 9.17 9.29 -3.64
CA PHE A 119 10.13 9.48 -2.56
C PHE A 119 11.33 10.28 -3.06
N LYS A 120 11.79 11.23 -2.23
CA LYS A 120 13.09 11.89 -2.44
C LYS A 120 14.20 10.98 -1.96
N SER A 121 13.98 10.34 -0.82
CA SER A 121 14.73 9.19 -0.28
C SER A 121 13.70 8.23 0.31
N GLY A 122 13.87 6.92 0.12
CA GLY A 122 12.91 5.94 0.62
C GLY A 122 13.16 4.53 0.09
N PRO A 123 12.30 3.57 0.48
CA PRO A 123 12.49 2.15 0.14
C PRO A 123 12.36 1.86 -1.37
N ILE A 124 11.72 2.76 -2.11
CA ILE A 124 11.56 2.77 -3.56
C ILE A 124 11.45 4.21 -4.05
N ASN A 125 11.77 4.48 -5.32
CA ASN A 125 11.63 5.83 -5.89
C ASN A 125 10.17 6.23 -6.13
N LYS A 126 9.33 5.28 -6.58
CA LYS A 126 7.95 5.55 -7.00
C LYS A 126 7.05 4.32 -6.84
N THR A 127 5.82 4.53 -6.36
CA THR A 127 4.78 3.49 -6.34
C THR A 127 3.95 3.45 -7.63
N SER A 128 3.17 2.38 -7.83
CA SER A 128 1.97 2.45 -8.67
C SER A 128 0.94 3.43 -8.09
N CYS A 129 -0.12 3.74 -8.83
CA CYS A 129 -1.17 4.63 -8.36
C CYS A 129 -1.81 4.07 -7.07
N ILE A 130 -2.11 4.96 -6.14
CA ILE A 130 -2.75 4.63 -4.87
C ILE A 130 -4.21 4.28 -5.10
N TYR A 131 -4.64 3.17 -4.53
CA TYR A 131 -6.05 2.80 -4.47
C TYR A 131 -6.70 3.38 -3.22
N LYS A 132 -6.08 3.16 -2.05
CA LYS A 132 -6.64 3.56 -0.75
C LYS A 132 -5.53 3.88 0.25
N LEU A 133 -5.83 4.78 1.19
CA LEU A 133 -4.92 5.15 2.26
C LEU A 133 -5.69 5.40 3.56
N ALA A 134 -5.06 5.07 4.69
CA ALA A 134 -5.62 5.23 6.02
C ALA A 134 -4.56 5.81 6.97
N ARG A 135 -4.90 6.87 7.69
CA ARG A 135 -4.03 7.62 8.60
C ARG A 135 -4.18 7.12 10.03
N VAL A 136 -3.08 7.08 10.78
CA VAL A 136 -3.10 6.86 12.22
C VAL A 136 -3.59 8.12 12.94
N GLN A 137 -4.44 7.96 13.96
CA GLN A 137 -4.96 9.08 14.74
C GLN A 137 -3.83 9.99 15.27
N ASN A 138 -3.97 11.30 15.05
CA ASN A 138 -2.94 12.30 15.36
C ASN A 138 -2.73 12.57 16.86
N ASN A 139 -3.62 12.08 17.71
CA ASN A 139 -3.54 12.18 19.17
C ASN A 139 -2.64 11.12 19.81
N LEU A 140 -2.14 10.15 19.04
CA LEU A 140 -1.22 9.12 19.53
C LEU A 140 0.23 9.61 19.47
N ASP A 141 1.02 9.24 20.47
CA ASP A 141 2.46 9.48 20.46
C ASP A 141 3.17 8.70 19.33
N LEU A 142 4.36 9.17 18.94
CA LEU A 142 5.10 8.65 17.79
C LEU A 142 5.36 7.13 17.89
N GLU A 143 5.70 6.66 19.09
CA GLU A 143 6.04 5.24 19.34
C GLU A 143 4.81 4.33 19.17
N LYS A 144 3.64 4.75 19.67
CA LYS A 144 2.39 4.02 19.45
C LYS A 144 2.00 4.01 17.98
N GLN A 145 2.16 5.12 17.26
CA GLN A 145 1.87 5.16 15.82
C GLN A 145 2.77 4.18 15.04
N GLU A 146 4.07 4.16 15.35
CA GLU A 146 5.01 3.20 14.76
C GLU A 146 4.63 1.75 15.09
N THR A 147 4.24 1.48 16.34
CA THR A 147 3.81 0.14 16.78
C THR A 147 2.58 -0.34 16.03
N ILE A 148 1.55 0.50 15.93
CA ILE A 148 0.31 0.21 15.19
C ILE A 148 0.64 -0.07 13.72
N LEU A 149 1.41 0.80 13.06
CA LEU A 149 1.74 0.62 11.64
C LEU A 149 2.60 -0.62 11.40
N SER A 150 3.57 -0.89 12.26
CA SER A 150 4.44 -2.07 12.14
C SER A 150 3.63 -3.36 12.28
N GLY A 151 2.77 -3.44 13.31
CA GLY A 151 1.88 -4.58 13.54
C GLY A 151 0.88 -4.77 12.39
N ALA A 152 0.21 -3.69 12.00
CA ALA A 152 -0.72 -3.66 10.86
C ALA A 152 -0.06 -4.19 9.58
N THR A 153 1.12 -3.67 9.28
CA THR A 153 1.86 -4.04 8.07
C THR A 153 2.28 -5.50 8.11
N MET A 154 2.73 -6.01 9.25
CA MET A 154 3.11 -7.41 9.40
C MET A 154 1.94 -8.37 9.17
N VAL A 155 0.75 -8.02 9.69
CA VAL A 155 -0.47 -8.81 9.48
C VAL A 155 -0.85 -8.80 8.00
N LEU A 156 -0.97 -7.62 7.38
CA LEU A 156 -1.34 -7.52 5.96
C LEU A 156 -0.35 -8.22 5.04
N VAL A 157 0.96 -8.11 5.30
CA VAL A 157 1.96 -8.82 4.49
C VAL A 157 1.73 -10.32 4.52
N LYS A 158 1.42 -10.89 5.69
CA LYS A 158 1.13 -12.33 5.82
C LYS A 158 -0.14 -12.70 5.05
N GLU A 159 -1.22 -11.96 5.21
CA GLU A 159 -2.48 -12.23 4.51
C GLU A 159 -2.32 -12.10 2.99
N PHE A 160 -1.62 -11.06 2.51
CA PHE A 160 -1.42 -10.86 1.08
C PHE A 160 -0.55 -11.97 0.46
N ILE A 161 0.40 -12.53 1.21
CA ILE A 161 1.18 -13.69 0.76
C ILE A 161 0.28 -14.92 0.63
N LYS A 162 -0.64 -15.14 1.58
CA LYS A 162 -1.61 -16.26 1.49
C LYS A 162 -2.50 -16.11 0.26
N VAL A 163 -3.10 -14.94 0.06
CA VAL A 163 -3.96 -14.66 -1.10
C VAL A 163 -3.23 -14.94 -2.42
N ASN A 164 -1.96 -14.56 -2.54
CA ASN A 164 -1.17 -14.85 -3.74
C ASN A 164 -0.74 -16.31 -3.93
N ASN A 165 -0.81 -17.13 -2.89
CA ASN A 165 -0.55 -18.56 -3.02
C ASN A 165 -1.84 -19.31 -3.39
N GLU A 166 -3.00 -18.68 -3.22
CA GLU A 166 -4.31 -19.21 -3.56
C GLU A 166 -4.73 -18.92 -5.01
N TYR A 167 -4.25 -17.80 -5.57
CA TYR A 167 -4.50 -17.33 -6.94
C TYR A 167 -3.21 -17.06 -7.71
#